data_AF-A0A1I0S6V5-F1
#
_entry.id   AF-A0A1I0S6V5-F1
#
_cell.length_a   1.000
_cell.length_b   1.000
_cell.length_c   1.000
_cell.angle_alpha   90.00
_cell.angle_beta   90.00
_cell.angle_gamma   90.00
#
_symmetry.space_group_name_H-M   'P 1'
#
loop_
_entity.id
_entity.type
_entity.pdbx_description
1 polymer ?
#
loop_
_entity_poly.entity_id
_entity_poly.type
_entity_poly.pdbx_seq_one_letter_code
_entity_poly.pdbx_strand_id
1 'polypeptide(L)'
;MNIFNAVKAIFRKKSDAAVEIPPERDNKIRDERNWLKELNKRVNKRLVWAEAQTPWLEEAYGQDFYAFLYSPDLDHTIRTKVLQRLWDINNTYDCLDNNHWEKKHPFNFPGPFYTGESDSCGTGDGAAPLNVLYDDCAQEYVFRQPRNYAELVCVLEAAAVEVFDSYSSDGNELWTYQECKAWWSNKASLIHELNQAGLCEVNGGREKMYLEYLRTDAETDLRKYCYFLEHQHYPAHEKIVLPDL
;
A
#
# COMPACT_ATOMS: atom_id res chain seq x y z
N MET A 1 6.57 -16.22 -6.56
CA MET A 1 7.27 -15.47 -7.62
C MET A 1 8.09 -14.39 -6.94
N ASN A 2 9.42 -14.36 -7.11
CA ASN A 2 10.31 -13.47 -6.36
C ASN A 2 10.02 -12.00 -6.75
N ILE A 3 9.74 -11.14 -5.77
CA ILE A 3 9.48 -9.70 -5.93
C ILE A 3 10.57 -9.01 -6.77
N PHE A 4 11.82 -9.49 -6.69
CA PHE A 4 12.93 -9.04 -7.54
C PHE A 4 12.70 -9.24 -9.05
N ASN A 5 11.95 -10.26 -9.45
CA ASN A 5 11.68 -10.54 -10.86
C ASN A 5 10.51 -9.70 -11.40
N ALA A 6 9.52 -9.37 -10.56
CA ALA A 6 8.43 -8.47 -10.95
C ALA A 6 8.96 -7.06 -11.25
N VAL A 7 9.82 -6.52 -10.38
CA VAL A 7 10.44 -5.19 -10.58
C VAL A 7 11.39 -5.17 -11.79
N LYS A 8 12.14 -6.24 -12.04
CA LYS A 8 13.03 -6.35 -13.22
C LYS A 8 12.27 -6.50 -14.55
N ALA A 9 11.08 -7.07 -14.53
CA ALA A 9 10.28 -7.31 -15.75
C ALA A 9 9.64 -6.00 -16.28
N ILE A 10 9.25 -5.08 -15.40
CA ILE A 10 8.58 -3.82 -15.74
C ILE A 10 9.41 -2.93 -16.70
N PHE A 11 10.74 -3.03 -16.69
CA PHE A 11 11.61 -2.13 -17.46
C PHE A 11 12.43 -2.78 -18.58
N ARG A 12 12.16 -4.05 -18.91
CA ARG A 12 12.89 -4.76 -19.98
C ARG A 12 12.18 -4.62 -21.34
N LYS A 13 12.02 -3.39 -21.84
CA LYS A 13 11.81 -3.14 -23.28
C LYS A 13 13.14 -2.69 -23.89
N LYS A 14 13.82 -3.61 -24.59
CA LYS A 14 15.01 -3.31 -25.40
C LYS A 14 14.61 -2.56 -26.66
N SER A 15 15.24 -1.41 -26.89
CA SER A 15 15.53 -0.90 -28.23
C SER A 15 16.91 -1.43 -28.64
N ASP A 16 16.96 -2.36 -29.59
CA ASP A 16 18.21 -2.76 -30.24
C ASP A 16 18.50 -1.74 -31.37
N ALA A 17 19.21 -0.68 -31.03
CA ALA A 17 20.01 0.17 -31.93
C ALA A 17 20.98 0.98 -31.08
N ALA A 18 22.29 0.89 -31.35
CA ALA A 18 23.30 1.68 -30.66
C ALA A 18 23.16 3.16 -31.05
N VAL A 19 22.34 3.89 -30.28
CA VAL A 19 22.25 5.34 -30.33
C VAL A 19 23.24 5.87 -29.30
N GLU A 20 24.20 6.69 -29.72
CA GLU A 20 25.06 7.45 -28.80
C GLU A 20 24.16 8.27 -27.85
N ILE A 21 24.19 7.92 -26.57
CA ILE A 21 23.39 8.57 -25.54
C ILE A 21 24.11 9.86 -25.14
N PRO A 22 23.49 11.04 -25.25
CA PRO A 22 24.12 12.30 -24.84
C PRO A 22 24.55 12.24 -23.35
N PRO A 23 25.67 12.86 -22.97
CA PRO A 23 26.25 12.74 -21.63
C PRO A 23 25.33 13.20 -20.49
N GLU A 24 24.44 14.17 -20.73
CA GLU A 24 23.40 14.59 -19.76
C GLU A 24 22.37 13.49 -19.48
N ARG A 25 22.03 12.70 -20.50
CA ARG A 25 21.09 11.58 -20.39
C ARG A 25 21.74 10.40 -19.66
N ASP A 26 23.05 10.21 -19.81
CA ASP A 26 23.82 9.17 -19.11
C ASP A 26 23.97 9.46 -17.61
N ASN A 27 24.19 10.73 -17.24
CA ASN A 27 24.21 11.17 -15.84
C ASN A 27 22.85 10.97 -15.15
N LYS A 28 21.74 11.32 -15.84
CA LYS A 28 20.38 11.10 -15.31
C LYS A 28 20.06 9.62 -15.11
N ILE A 29 20.45 8.75 -16.06
CA ILE A 29 20.27 7.29 -15.95
C ILE A 29 21.10 6.71 -14.80
N ARG A 30 22.32 7.22 -14.60
CA ARG A 30 23.19 6.80 -13.49
C ARG A 30 22.61 7.20 -12.13
N ASP A 31 22.02 8.39 -12.01
CA ASP A 31 21.31 8.82 -10.80
C ASP A 31 20.06 7.98 -10.54
N GLU A 32 19.25 7.69 -11.56
CA GLU A 32 18.06 6.83 -11.41
C GLU A 32 18.42 5.42 -10.93
N ARG A 33 19.51 4.82 -11.46
CA ARG A 33 19.98 3.49 -11.04
C ARG A 33 20.48 3.48 -9.60
N ASN A 34 21.19 4.53 -9.19
CA ASN A 34 21.69 4.65 -7.82
C ASN A 34 20.54 4.85 -6.83
N TRP A 35 19.57 5.69 -7.18
CA TRP A 35 18.36 5.90 -6.39
C TRP A 35 17.56 4.60 -6.20
N LEU A 36 17.32 3.85 -7.28
CA LEU A 36 16.64 2.54 -7.21
C LEU A 36 17.37 1.56 -6.29
N LYS A 37 18.71 1.56 -6.31
CA LYS A 37 19.51 0.68 -5.46
C LYS A 37 19.34 1.02 -3.98
N GLU A 38 19.36 2.30 -3.63
CA GLU A 38 19.15 2.74 -2.24
C GLU A 38 17.71 2.52 -1.77
N LEU A 39 16.71 2.77 -2.63
CA LEU A 39 15.30 2.45 -2.31
C LEU A 39 15.13 0.95 -2.02
N ASN A 40 15.63 0.08 -2.90
CA ASN A 40 15.57 -1.37 -2.69
C ASN A 40 16.27 -1.79 -1.39
N LYS A 41 17.39 -1.16 -1.04
CA LYS A 41 18.09 -1.42 0.22
C LYS A 41 17.23 -1.05 1.43
N ARG A 42 16.55 0.11 1.40
CA ARG A 42 15.63 0.55 2.46
C ARG A 42 14.43 -0.39 2.60
N VAL A 43 13.76 -0.70 1.48
CA VAL A 43 12.63 -1.64 1.43
C VAL A 43 13.03 -3.00 1.98
N ASN A 44 14.13 -3.58 1.50
CA ASN A 44 14.59 -4.89 1.97
C ASN A 44 14.93 -4.89 3.45
N LYS A 45 15.55 -3.83 3.97
CA LYS A 45 15.83 -3.70 5.40
C LYS A 45 14.53 -3.72 6.22
N ARG A 46 13.48 -3.04 5.75
CA ARG A 46 12.17 -3.02 6.41
C ARG A 46 11.47 -4.36 6.35
N LEU A 47 11.43 -4.99 5.18
CA LEU A 47 10.83 -6.31 5.03
C LEU A 47 11.52 -7.37 5.90
N VAL A 48 12.85 -7.38 5.98
CA VAL A 48 13.58 -8.33 6.86
C VAL A 48 13.20 -8.15 8.33
N TRP A 49 13.06 -6.90 8.79
CA TRP A 49 12.61 -6.63 10.16
C TRP A 49 11.16 -7.09 10.38
N ALA A 50 10.27 -6.79 9.43
CA ALA A 50 8.85 -7.15 9.53
C ALA A 50 8.62 -8.66 9.41
N GLU A 51 9.35 -9.37 8.54
CA GLU A 51 9.35 -10.82 8.40
C GLU A 51 9.72 -11.53 9.72
N ALA A 52 10.60 -10.94 10.52
CA ALA A 52 10.91 -11.48 11.84
C ALA A 52 9.72 -11.43 12.81
N GLN A 53 8.70 -10.60 12.53
CA GLN A 53 7.47 -10.48 13.33
C GLN A 53 6.33 -11.37 12.81
N THR A 54 6.44 -12.02 11.65
CA THR A 54 5.31 -12.77 11.06
C THR A 54 5.04 -14.16 11.61
N PRO A 55 6.01 -14.94 12.16
CA PRO A 55 5.74 -16.33 12.54
C PRO A 55 4.58 -16.52 13.52
N TRP A 56 4.44 -15.61 14.50
CA TRP A 56 3.35 -15.70 15.46
C TRP A 56 2.00 -15.26 14.86
N LEU A 57 2.00 -14.35 13.89
CA LEU A 57 0.80 -13.95 13.15
C LEU A 57 0.26 -15.14 12.35
N GLU A 58 1.14 -15.84 11.65
CA GLU A 58 0.81 -17.04 10.90
C GLU A 58 0.33 -18.18 11.80
N GLU A 59 0.93 -18.35 12.99
CA GLU A 59 0.49 -19.32 13.99
C GLU A 59 -0.92 -18.99 14.53
N ALA A 60 -1.19 -17.70 14.81
CA ALA A 60 -2.44 -17.26 15.40
C ALA A 60 -3.61 -17.17 14.41
N TYR A 61 -3.33 -16.74 13.18
CA TYR A 61 -4.36 -16.37 12.19
C TYR A 61 -4.28 -17.19 10.90
N GLY A 62 -3.32 -18.12 10.81
CA GLY A 62 -3.16 -19.02 9.68
C GLY A 62 -2.33 -18.45 8.54
N GLN A 63 -2.02 -19.34 7.59
CA GLN A 63 -1.17 -19.05 6.43
C GLN A 63 -1.90 -18.33 5.29
N ASP A 64 -3.24 -18.38 5.27
CA ASP A 64 -4.04 -17.63 4.30
C ASP A 64 -4.18 -16.18 4.79
N PHE A 65 -3.18 -15.37 4.43
CA PHE A 65 -3.12 -13.96 4.78
C PHE A 65 -4.37 -13.18 4.32
N TYR A 66 -4.95 -13.52 3.16
CA TYR A 66 -6.12 -12.78 2.67
C TYR A 66 -7.41 -13.17 3.41
N ALA A 67 -7.54 -14.42 3.85
CA ALA A 67 -8.63 -14.80 4.74
C ALA A 67 -8.57 -14.03 6.07
N PHE A 68 -7.37 -13.74 6.58
CA PHE A 68 -7.17 -12.86 7.72
C PHE A 68 -7.47 -11.39 7.39
N LEU A 69 -6.81 -10.82 6.37
CA LEU A 69 -6.90 -9.40 6.01
C LEU A 69 -8.33 -8.98 5.65
N TYR A 70 -9.10 -9.86 5.01
CA TYR A 70 -10.47 -9.59 4.62
C TYR A 70 -11.45 -10.41 5.47
N SER A 71 -11.28 -10.33 6.79
CA SER A 71 -12.26 -10.81 7.76
C SER A 71 -13.19 -9.66 8.22
N PRO A 72 -14.44 -9.96 8.60
CA PRO A 72 -15.37 -8.95 9.13
C PRO A 72 -14.93 -8.34 10.46
N ASP A 73 -14.06 -9.02 11.22
CA ASP A 73 -13.59 -8.61 12.56
C ASP A 73 -12.15 -8.11 12.55
N LEU A 74 -11.61 -7.75 11.37
CA LEU A 74 -10.21 -7.34 11.20
C LEU A 74 -9.86 -6.17 12.12
N ASP A 75 -10.61 -5.07 12.06
CA ASP A 75 -10.32 -3.85 12.83
C ASP A 75 -10.18 -4.15 14.32
N HIS A 76 -11.21 -4.80 14.87
CA HIS A 76 -11.23 -5.20 16.26
C HIS A 76 -10.06 -6.13 16.62
N THR A 77 -9.76 -7.12 15.77
CA THR A 77 -8.65 -8.05 15.98
C THR A 77 -7.30 -7.35 15.94
N ILE A 78 -7.10 -6.41 15.02
CA ILE A 78 -5.88 -5.62 14.95
C ILE A 78 -5.69 -4.85 16.25
N ARG A 79 -6.68 -4.03 16.61
CA ARG A 79 -6.58 -3.09 17.74
C ARG A 79 -6.46 -3.79 19.09
N THR A 80 -7.16 -4.91 19.27
CA THR A 80 -7.23 -5.58 20.58
C THR A 80 -6.24 -6.73 20.75
N LYS A 81 -5.70 -7.29 19.67
CA LYS A 81 -4.81 -8.47 19.76
C LYS A 81 -3.48 -8.25 19.07
N VAL A 82 -3.49 -7.73 17.85
CA VAL A 82 -2.26 -7.60 17.05
C VAL A 82 -1.36 -6.49 17.59
N LEU A 83 -1.90 -5.28 17.76
CA LEU A 83 -1.13 -4.13 18.22
C LEU A 83 -0.55 -4.36 19.62
N GLN A 84 -1.36 -4.88 20.54
CA GLN A 84 -0.91 -5.20 21.91
C GLN A 84 0.31 -6.12 21.92
N ARG A 85 0.33 -7.11 21.02
CA ARG A 85 1.41 -8.09 20.94
C ARG A 85 2.64 -7.59 20.18
N LEU A 86 2.47 -6.82 19.10
CA LEU A 86 3.60 -6.30 18.31
C LEU A 86 4.49 -5.36 19.13
N TRP A 87 3.89 -4.64 20.07
CA TRP A 87 4.58 -3.57 20.77
C TRP A 87 4.77 -3.81 22.27
N ASP A 88 4.29 -4.94 22.79
CA ASP A 88 4.48 -5.37 24.19
C ASP A 88 4.02 -4.31 25.21
N ILE A 89 2.86 -3.69 24.96
CA ILE A 89 2.32 -2.61 25.79
C ILE A 89 0.98 -3.02 26.41
N ASN A 90 0.85 -2.80 27.72
CA ASN A 90 -0.37 -3.04 28.51
C ASN A 90 -1.47 -1.97 28.29
N ASN A 91 -1.24 -0.97 27.45
CA ASN A 91 -2.17 0.10 27.12
C ASN A 91 -2.65 -0.04 25.66
N THR A 92 -3.90 0.31 25.42
CA THR A 92 -4.44 0.54 24.08
C THR A 92 -3.56 1.55 23.36
N TYR A 93 -3.10 1.21 22.16
CA TYR A 93 -2.50 2.18 21.27
C TYR A 93 -3.55 3.22 20.88
N ASP A 94 -3.17 4.49 20.91
CA ASP A 94 -3.92 5.62 20.34
C ASP A 94 -3.67 5.69 18.81
N CYS A 95 -3.59 4.53 18.14
CA CYS A 95 -3.53 4.48 16.70
C CYS A 95 -4.60 3.53 16.14
N LEU A 96 -5.10 3.84 14.94
CA LEU A 96 -6.24 3.17 14.33
C LEU A 96 -7.52 3.26 15.17
N ASP A 97 -7.61 4.18 16.14
CA ASP A 97 -8.75 4.29 17.03
C ASP A 97 -9.81 5.29 16.56
N ASN A 98 -9.42 6.20 15.67
CA ASN A 98 -10.32 7.14 15.03
C ASN A 98 -10.82 6.66 13.66
N ASN A 99 -12.09 6.94 13.38
CA ASN A 99 -12.69 6.74 12.08
C ASN A 99 -12.52 8.01 11.24
N HIS A 100 -11.80 7.89 10.12
CA HIS A 100 -11.50 9.01 9.24
C HIS A 100 -12.32 9.00 7.94
N TRP A 101 -13.40 8.23 7.89
CA TRP A 101 -14.10 7.91 6.65
C TRP A 101 -14.58 9.12 5.85
N GLU A 102 -15.17 10.09 6.55
CA GLU A 102 -15.71 11.32 5.96
C GLU A 102 -14.61 12.24 5.43
N LYS A 103 -13.37 12.04 5.88
CA LYS A 103 -12.18 12.81 5.48
C LYS A 103 -11.11 11.93 4.83
N LYS A 104 -11.46 10.74 4.35
CA LYS A 104 -10.47 9.81 3.80
C LYS A 104 -9.73 10.44 2.62
N HIS A 105 -8.42 10.27 2.57
CA HIS A 105 -7.61 10.82 1.50
C HIS A 105 -8.01 10.19 0.14
N PRO A 106 -8.21 10.97 -0.93
CA PRO A 106 -8.74 10.48 -2.21
C PRO A 106 -7.83 9.46 -2.90
N PHE A 107 -6.51 9.50 -2.61
CA PHE A 107 -5.54 8.57 -3.20
C PHE A 107 -5.45 7.23 -2.47
N ASN A 108 -6.16 7.05 -1.36
CA ASN A 108 -6.25 5.73 -0.73
C ASN A 108 -6.83 4.73 -1.73
N PHE A 109 -6.13 3.61 -1.88
CA PHE A 109 -6.64 2.48 -2.63
C PHE A 109 -7.67 1.74 -1.77
N PRO A 110 -8.90 1.49 -2.27
CA PRO A 110 -9.95 0.87 -1.47
C PRO A 110 -9.52 -0.45 -0.83
N GLY A 111 -9.87 -0.62 0.45
CA GLY A 111 -9.44 -1.75 1.26
C GLY A 111 -9.58 -1.48 2.77
N PRO A 112 -9.12 -2.43 3.60
CA PRO A 112 -9.24 -2.33 5.05
C PRO A 112 -8.52 -1.12 5.64
N PHE A 113 -7.34 -0.79 5.12
CA PHE A 113 -6.55 0.34 5.61
C PHE A 113 -6.73 1.57 4.75
N TYR A 114 -6.88 2.72 5.38
CA TYR A 114 -6.89 4.02 4.72
C TYR A 114 -6.41 5.09 5.68
N THR A 115 -6.12 6.28 5.14
CA THR A 115 -5.80 7.47 5.92
C THR A 115 -6.86 8.55 5.78
N GLY A 116 -7.01 9.36 6.81
CA GLY A 116 -7.71 10.65 6.80
C GLY A 116 -6.79 11.80 6.40
N GLU A 117 -7.04 12.94 7.02
CA GLU A 117 -6.15 14.11 7.01
C GLU A 117 -4.97 13.83 7.96
N SER A 118 -3.76 13.67 7.42
CA SER A 118 -2.54 13.46 8.22
C SER A 118 -1.72 14.73 8.38
N ASP A 119 -0.68 14.67 9.22
CA ASP A 119 0.36 15.69 9.21
C ASP A 119 1.33 15.56 8.03
N SER A 120 2.30 16.48 8.00
CA SER A 120 3.38 16.54 7.01
C SER A 120 4.73 16.09 7.57
N CYS A 121 4.76 15.33 8.68
CA CYS A 121 6.01 14.86 9.29
C CYS A 121 6.66 13.74 8.47
N GLY A 122 5.87 13.03 7.65
CA GLY A 122 6.36 12.11 6.62
C GLY A 122 7.08 10.89 7.18
N THR A 123 6.46 10.21 8.15
CA THR A 123 7.03 9.02 8.80
C THR A 123 6.53 7.72 8.16
N GLY A 124 5.34 7.72 7.57
CA GLY A 124 4.65 6.53 7.10
C GLY A 124 5.34 5.78 5.98
N ASP A 125 5.86 6.46 4.95
CA ASP A 125 6.59 5.78 3.88
C ASP A 125 7.93 5.18 4.38
N GLY A 126 8.55 5.76 5.41
CA GLY A 126 9.74 5.19 6.03
C GLY A 126 9.47 3.86 6.74
N ALA A 127 8.24 3.67 7.22
CA ALA A 127 7.75 2.45 7.86
C ALA A 127 7.16 1.45 6.85
N ALA A 128 6.39 1.94 5.87
CA ALA A 128 5.65 1.15 4.89
C ALA A 128 5.91 1.57 3.42
N PRO A 129 7.15 1.47 2.93
CA PRO A 129 7.57 2.02 1.62
C PRO A 129 6.93 1.31 0.41
N LEU A 130 6.19 0.23 0.64
CA LEU A 130 5.49 -0.54 -0.40
C LEU A 130 3.97 -0.32 -0.38
N ASN A 131 3.47 0.49 0.56
CA ASN A 131 2.04 0.64 0.84
C ASN A 131 1.63 2.11 1.02
N VAL A 132 2.54 2.96 1.50
CA VAL A 132 2.27 4.37 1.80
C VAL A 132 3.06 5.29 0.86
N LEU A 133 2.41 6.36 0.42
CA LEU A 133 3.01 7.48 -0.30
C LEU A 133 2.45 8.80 0.26
N TYR A 134 2.98 9.91 -0.24
CA TYR A 134 2.58 11.25 0.15
C TYR A 134 1.87 12.01 -0.98
N ASP A 135 0.98 12.92 -0.62
CA ASP A 135 0.44 13.90 -1.57
C ASP A 135 1.44 15.06 -1.78
N ASP A 136 1.05 16.13 -2.49
CA ASP A 136 1.92 17.29 -2.70
C ASP A 136 2.02 18.21 -1.46
N CYS A 137 1.14 18.02 -0.48
CA CYS A 137 1.13 18.66 0.83
C CYS A 137 1.82 17.79 1.91
N ALA A 138 2.43 16.66 1.50
CA ALA A 138 3.05 15.65 2.34
C ALA A 138 2.08 14.88 3.26
N GLN A 139 0.79 14.85 2.96
CA GLN A 139 -0.19 13.99 3.63
C GLN A 139 -0.05 12.54 3.16
N GLU A 140 -0.17 11.61 4.09
CA GLU A 140 0.04 10.18 3.87
C GLU A 140 -1.22 9.52 3.29
N TYR A 141 -1.04 8.55 2.40
CA TYR A 141 -2.11 7.67 1.95
C TYR A 141 -1.65 6.25 1.64
N VAL A 142 -2.54 5.29 1.85
CA VAL A 142 -2.34 3.88 1.53
C VAL A 142 -2.64 3.66 0.04
N PHE A 143 -1.62 3.72 -0.81
CA PHE A 143 -1.77 3.52 -2.25
C PHE A 143 -1.93 2.05 -2.65
N ARG A 144 -1.62 1.14 -1.73
CA ARG A 144 -1.73 -0.32 -1.94
C ARG A 144 -1.89 -1.05 -0.61
N GLN A 145 -2.93 -1.87 -0.51
CA GLN A 145 -3.18 -2.72 0.65
C GLN A 145 -2.04 -3.74 0.86
N PRO A 146 -1.74 -4.14 2.11
CA PRO A 146 -0.70 -5.12 2.38
C PRO A 146 -0.98 -6.46 1.68
N ARG A 147 0.05 -7.11 1.14
CA ARG A 147 -0.06 -8.40 0.42
C ARG A 147 0.37 -9.63 1.22
N ASN A 148 0.91 -9.44 2.41
CA ASN A 148 1.36 -10.47 3.32
C ASN A 148 1.51 -9.89 4.73
N TYR A 149 1.77 -10.74 5.72
CA TYR A 149 1.94 -10.31 7.11
C TYR A 149 3.10 -9.34 7.32
N ALA A 150 4.18 -9.42 6.54
CA ALA A 150 5.30 -8.48 6.68
C ALA A 150 4.90 -7.06 6.22
N GLU A 151 4.23 -6.94 5.06
CA GLU A 151 3.66 -5.66 4.62
C GLU A 151 2.59 -5.14 5.61
N LEU A 152 1.78 -6.02 6.20
CA LEU A 152 0.84 -5.63 7.26
C LEU A 152 1.57 -5.00 8.44
N VAL A 153 2.61 -5.67 8.97
CA VAL A 153 3.41 -5.14 10.09
C VAL A 153 4.01 -3.78 9.74
N CYS A 154 4.46 -3.58 8.51
CA CYS A 154 4.92 -2.27 8.04
C CYS A 154 3.82 -1.20 8.08
N VAL A 155 2.60 -1.49 7.61
CA VAL A 155 1.46 -0.56 7.65
C VAL A 155 1.07 -0.24 9.09
N LEU A 156 1.09 -1.24 9.99
CA LEU A 156 0.83 -1.02 11.42
C LEU A 156 1.92 -0.18 12.07
N GLU A 157 3.20 -0.37 11.71
CA GLU A 157 4.30 0.50 12.15
C GLU A 157 4.06 1.94 11.66
N ALA A 158 3.65 2.13 10.40
CA ALA A 158 3.32 3.45 9.85
C ALA A 158 2.23 4.15 10.67
N ALA A 159 1.12 3.45 10.96
CA ALA A 159 0.05 3.97 11.80
C ALA A 159 0.52 4.31 13.22
N ALA A 160 1.41 3.52 13.82
CA ALA A 160 1.90 3.76 15.18
C ALA A 160 2.93 4.90 15.31
N VAL A 161 3.63 5.26 14.22
CA VAL A 161 4.61 6.36 14.23
C VAL A 161 4.03 7.66 13.67
N GLU A 162 2.79 7.64 13.18
CA GLU A 162 2.06 8.84 12.75
C GLU A 162 1.47 9.53 13.99
N VAL A 163 1.70 10.84 14.10
CA VAL A 163 1.49 11.57 15.36
C VAL A 163 0.04 12.05 15.51
N PHE A 164 -0.70 12.15 14.40
CA PHE A 164 -2.08 12.64 14.37
C PHE A 164 -3.13 11.53 14.39
N ASP A 165 -2.71 10.27 14.49
CA ASP A 165 -3.57 9.10 14.32
C ASP A 165 -4.47 9.24 13.09
N SER A 166 -3.87 9.41 11.92
CA SER A 166 -4.61 9.59 10.67
C SER A 166 -4.96 8.28 9.98
N TYR A 167 -4.52 7.14 10.49
CA TYR A 167 -4.81 5.82 9.88
C TYR A 167 -6.06 5.19 10.49
N SER A 168 -6.79 4.43 9.69
CA SER A 168 -7.92 3.60 10.13
C SER A 168 -7.82 2.19 9.54
N SER A 169 -8.39 1.19 10.23
CA SER A 169 -8.44 -0.22 9.79
C SER A 169 -9.85 -0.78 9.60
N ASP A 170 -10.88 0.06 9.74
CA ASP A 170 -12.29 -0.29 9.63
C ASP A 170 -12.83 -0.22 8.18
N GLY A 171 -11.95 -0.13 7.17
CA GLY A 171 -12.36 0.01 5.77
C GLY A 171 -13.23 -1.14 5.25
N ASN A 172 -13.07 -2.36 5.78
CA ASN A 172 -13.92 -3.52 5.45
C ASN A 172 -15.39 -3.32 5.84
N GLU A 173 -15.67 -2.48 6.82
CA GLU A 173 -17.03 -2.18 7.31
C GLU A 173 -17.67 -1.00 6.55
N LEU A 174 -16.84 -0.15 5.93
CA LEU A 174 -17.25 1.14 5.41
C LEU A 174 -17.31 1.19 3.90
N TRP A 175 -16.35 0.58 3.19
CA TRP A 175 -16.38 0.53 1.74
C TRP A 175 -17.59 -0.25 1.24
N THR A 176 -18.29 0.35 0.27
CA THR A 176 -19.30 -0.36 -0.51
C THR A 176 -18.79 -0.67 -1.92
N TYR A 177 -19.36 -1.71 -2.55
CA TYR A 177 -19.08 -2.04 -3.95
C TYR A 177 -19.28 -0.82 -4.88
N GLN A 178 -20.33 -0.03 -4.65
CA GLN A 178 -20.62 1.16 -5.46
C GLN A 178 -19.56 2.26 -5.30
N GLU A 179 -19.06 2.48 -4.09
CA GLU A 179 -17.98 3.44 -3.85
C GLU A 179 -16.65 2.97 -4.47
N CYS A 180 -16.32 1.68 -4.38
CA CYS A 180 -15.15 1.13 -5.06
C CYS A 180 -15.23 1.32 -6.58
N LYS A 181 -16.40 1.08 -7.16
CA LYS A 181 -16.68 1.30 -8.59
C LYS A 181 -16.58 2.77 -8.99
N ALA A 182 -17.15 3.66 -8.18
CA ALA A 182 -17.04 5.10 -8.40
C ALA A 182 -15.58 5.58 -8.32
N TRP A 183 -14.83 5.08 -7.33
CA TRP A 183 -13.41 5.36 -7.18
C TRP A 183 -12.62 4.88 -8.41
N TRP A 184 -12.86 3.66 -8.88
CA TRP A 184 -12.19 3.13 -10.09
C TRP A 184 -12.50 3.94 -11.35
N SER A 185 -13.73 4.42 -11.48
CA SER A 185 -14.13 5.27 -12.60
C SER A 185 -13.32 6.59 -12.66
N ASN A 186 -12.79 7.05 -11.54
CA ASN A 186 -11.92 8.23 -11.44
C ASN A 186 -10.43 7.93 -11.69
N LYS A 187 -10.04 6.69 -12.02
CA LYS A 187 -8.65 6.28 -12.26
C LYS A 187 -7.90 7.17 -13.23
N ALA A 188 -8.55 7.67 -14.29
CA ALA A 188 -7.90 8.56 -15.26
C ALA A 188 -7.50 9.90 -14.62
N SER A 189 -8.36 10.47 -13.78
CA SER A 189 -8.08 11.68 -13.00
C SER A 189 -6.98 11.42 -11.97
N LEU A 190 -7.06 10.30 -11.25
CA LEU A 190 -6.01 9.88 -10.29
C LEU A 190 -4.65 9.76 -10.97
N ILE A 191 -4.57 9.13 -12.15
CA ILE A 191 -3.33 9.05 -12.94
C ILE A 191 -2.87 10.45 -13.34
N HIS A 192 -3.76 11.34 -13.75
CA HIS A 192 -3.40 12.71 -14.11
C HIS A 192 -2.79 13.48 -12.92
N GLU A 193 -3.41 13.35 -11.75
CA GLU A 193 -2.93 13.98 -10.52
C GLU A 193 -1.58 13.39 -10.08
N LEU A 194 -1.42 12.06 -10.12
CA LEU A 194 -0.15 11.38 -9.82
C LEU A 194 1.02 11.76 -10.75
N ASN A 195 0.76 12.39 -11.91
CA ASN A 195 1.78 12.90 -12.82
C ASN A 195 2.16 14.38 -12.58
N GLN A 196 1.54 15.05 -11.59
CA GLN A 196 1.91 16.43 -11.26
C GLN A 196 3.31 16.49 -10.64
N ALA A 197 4.04 17.58 -10.92
CA ALA A 197 5.43 17.73 -10.51
C ALA A 197 5.61 17.70 -8.99
N GLY A 198 4.69 18.29 -8.22
CA GLY A 198 4.74 18.34 -6.76
C GLY A 198 4.80 16.94 -6.11
N LEU A 199 4.02 15.99 -6.62
CA LEU A 199 4.05 14.61 -6.13
C LEU A 199 5.37 13.92 -6.41
N CYS A 200 5.93 14.14 -7.61
CA CYS A 200 7.24 13.59 -7.96
C CYS A 200 8.35 14.12 -7.05
N GLU A 201 8.27 15.39 -6.66
CA GLU A 201 9.23 16.02 -5.75
C GLU A 201 9.13 15.45 -4.33
N VAL A 202 7.93 15.42 -3.75
CA VAL A 202 7.71 14.92 -2.37
C VAL A 202 8.03 13.42 -2.26
N ASN A 203 7.65 12.61 -3.25
CA ASN A 203 7.85 11.16 -3.20
C ASN A 203 9.21 10.72 -3.76
N GLY A 204 10.00 11.65 -4.30
CA GLY A 204 11.29 11.36 -4.93
C GLY A 204 11.20 10.37 -6.09
N GLY A 205 10.12 10.40 -6.87
CA GLY A 205 9.90 9.51 -8.03
C GLY A 205 9.19 8.18 -7.72
N ARG A 206 8.74 7.94 -6.48
CA ARG A 206 8.04 6.70 -6.08
C ARG A 206 6.56 6.67 -6.41
N GLU A 207 5.94 7.80 -6.73
CA GLU A 207 4.60 7.86 -7.29
C GLU A 207 4.46 6.96 -8.54
N LYS A 208 5.56 6.68 -9.24
CA LYS A 208 5.66 5.69 -10.32
C LYS A 208 5.25 4.27 -9.90
N MET A 209 5.44 3.89 -8.63
CA MET A 209 4.98 2.61 -8.11
C MET A 209 3.46 2.55 -8.09
N TYR A 210 2.79 3.63 -7.70
CA TYR A 210 1.34 3.69 -7.73
C TYR A 210 0.81 3.73 -9.17
N LEU A 211 1.44 4.54 -10.04
CA LEU A 211 1.10 4.58 -11.46
C LEU A 211 1.23 3.20 -12.13
N GLU A 212 2.26 2.43 -11.81
CA GLU A 212 2.44 1.07 -12.32
C GLU A 212 1.40 0.10 -11.73
N TYR A 213 1.13 0.20 -10.43
CA TYR A 213 0.10 -0.60 -9.77
C TYR A 213 -1.28 -0.39 -10.41
N LEU A 214 -1.68 0.87 -10.63
CA LEU A 214 -2.94 1.24 -11.30
C LEU A 214 -3.05 0.67 -12.71
N ARG A 215 -1.93 0.47 -13.41
CA ARG A 215 -1.90 -0.09 -14.77
C ARG A 215 -1.93 -1.62 -14.81
N THR A 216 -1.60 -2.27 -13.71
CA THR A 216 -1.37 -3.72 -13.64
C THR A 216 -2.34 -4.39 -12.69
N ASP A 217 -1.94 -4.55 -11.43
CA ASP A 217 -2.61 -5.41 -10.47
C ASP A 217 -3.86 -4.76 -9.84
N ALA A 218 -3.92 -3.43 -9.79
CA ALA A 218 -4.93 -2.67 -9.04
C ALA A 218 -6.37 -3.03 -9.42
N GLU A 219 -6.64 -3.25 -10.71
CA GLU A 219 -7.99 -3.64 -11.16
C GLU A 219 -8.38 -5.00 -10.57
N THR A 220 -7.47 -5.96 -10.63
CA THR A 220 -7.74 -7.31 -10.11
C THR A 220 -7.88 -7.31 -8.60
N ASP A 221 -7.01 -6.58 -7.90
CA ASP A 221 -7.08 -6.45 -6.44
C ASP A 221 -8.39 -5.78 -6.01
N LEU A 222 -8.80 -4.70 -6.68
CA LEU A 222 -10.05 -4.01 -6.37
C LEU A 222 -11.29 -4.88 -6.66
N ARG A 223 -11.27 -5.65 -7.75
CA ARG A 223 -12.35 -6.60 -8.07
C ARG A 223 -12.46 -7.72 -7.04
N LYS A 224 -11.33 -8.23 -6.52
CA LYS A 224 -11.33 -9.22 -5.43
C LYS A 224 -11.86 -8.63 -4.14
N TYR A 225 -11.51 -7.38 -3.84
CA TYR A 225 -12.07 -6.67 -2.70
C TYR A 225 -13.58 -6.45 -2.83
N CYS A 226 -14.05 -6.02 -4.00
CA CYS A 226 -15.48 -5.91 -4.32
C CYS A 226 -16.22 -7.24 -4.14
N TYR A 227 -15.63 -8.36 -4.59
CA TYR A 227 -16.16 -9.69 -4.35
C TYR A 227 -16.34 -9.95 -2.84
N PHE A 228 -15.32 -9.64 -2.04
CA PHE A 228 -15.39 -9.76 -0.58
C PHE A 228 -16.51 -8.89 0.00
N LEU A 229 -16.66 -7.63 -0.41
CA LEU A 229 -17.72 -6.76 0.10
C LEU A 229 -19.13 -7.35 -0.12
N GLU A 230 -19.36 -7.99 -1.27
CA GLU A 230 -20.64 -8.60 -1.61
C GLU A 230 -20.87 -9.98 -0.95
N HIS A 231 -19.81 -10.77 -0.75
CA HIS A 231 -19.92 -12.18 -0.34
C HIS A 231 -19.44 -12.46 1.09
N GLN A 232 -18.79 -11.49 1.74
CA GLN A 232 -18.22 -11.58 3.08
C GLN A 232 -17.13 -12.66 3.22
N HIS A 233 -16.50 -13.02 2.11
CA HIS A 233 -15.30 -13.86 2.08
C HIS A 233 -14.42 -13.52 0.88
N TYR A 234 -13.10 -13.63 1.03
CA TYR A 234 -12.16 -13.36 -0.06
C TYR A 234 -12.20 -14.49 -1.12
N PRO A 235 -12.00 -14.20 -2.42
CA PRO A 235 -12.01 -15.23 -3.45
C PRO A 235 -10.76 -16.13 -3.36
N ALA A 236 -10.96 -17.39 -2.96
CA ALA A 236 -9.89 -18.36 -2.69
C ALA A 236 -9.30 -19.06 -3.94
N HIS A 237 -9.96 -18.97 -5.10
CA HIS A 237 -9.57 -19.71 -6.31
C HIS A 237 -9.64 -18.85 -7.58
N GLU A 238 -8.72 -19.08 -8.52
CA GLU A 238 -8.58 -18.31 -9.77
C GLU A 238 -9.78 -18.40 -10.72
N LYS A 239 -10.65 -19.40 -10.55
CA LYS A 239 -11.83 -19.62 -11.41
C LYS A 239 -13.06 -18.81 -10.98
N ILE A 240 -12.97 -18.07 -9.88
CA ILE A 240 -14.08 -17.23 -9.41
C ILE A 240 -14.28 -16.08 -10.39
N VAL A 241 -15.52 -15.88 -10.81
CA VAL A 241 -15.90 -14.72 -11.62
C VAL A 241 -15.97 -13.52 -10.68
N LEU A 242 -15.08 -12.56 -10.90
CA LEU A 242 -15.02 -11.33 -10.11
C LEU A 242 -16.02 -10.30 -10.65
N PRO A 243 -16.64 -9.47 -9.78
CA PRO A 243 -17.54 -8.40 -10.23
C PRO A 243 -16.80 -7.40 -11.13
N ASP A 244 -17.53 -6.75 -12.02
CA ASP A 244 -16.96 -5.70 -12.89
C ASP A 244 -16.82 -4.38 -12.12
N LEU A 245 -15.90 -3.52 -12.57
CA LEU A 245 -15.73 -2.15 -12.07
C LEU A 245 -16.35 -1.17 -13.06
#